data_AF-A0A7J3IFE1-F1
#
_entry.id   AF-A0A7J3IFE1-F1
#
_cell.length_a   1.000
_cell.length_b   1.000
_cell.length_c   1.000
_cell.angle_alpha   90.00
_cell.angle_beta   90.00
_cell.angle_gamma   90.00
#
_symmetry.space_group_name_H-M   'P 1'
#
loop_
_entity.id
_entity.type
_entity.pdbx_description
1 polymer ?
#
loop_
_entity_poly.entity_id
_entity_poly.type
_entity_poly.pdbx_seq_one_letter_code
_entity_poly.pdbx_strand_id
1 'polypeptide(L)' 'DLVKVIKGSKTRPGFKEILIPGEPEYLTEKVRLRDGIYVPEKTWEEIVNLAKKLGLSQIP' A
#
# COMPACT_ATOMS: atom_id res chain seq x y z
N ASP A 1 6.36 21.89 -16.69
CA ASP A 1 6.46 20.80 -15.71
C ASP A 1 6.87 19.49 -16.36
N LEU A 2 8.05 18.97 -15.99
CA LEU A 2 8.59 17.69 -16.46
C LEU A 2 7.62 16.52 -16.19
N VAL A 3 6.95 16.52 -15.03
CA VAL A 3 5.97 15.50 -14.66
C VAL A 3 4.83 15.41 -15.69
N LYS A 4 4.31 16.55 -16.16
CA LYS A 4 3.21 16.57 -17.15
C LYS A 4 3.67 15.98 -18.50
N VAL A 5 4.90 16.25 -18.91
CA VAL A 5 5.48 15.70 -20.14
C VAL A 5 5.64 14.18 -20.04
N ILE A 6 6.16 13.68 -18.91
CA ILE A 6 6.32 12.24 -18.67
C ILE A 6 4.96 11.54 -18.67
N LYS A 7 3.98 12.05 -17.92
CA LYS A 7 2.63 11.44 -17.85
C LYS A 7 1.86 11.49 -19.17
N GLY A 8 2.14 12.47 -20.02
CA GLY A 8 1.53 12.61 -21.35
C GLY A 8 2.23 11.84 -22.47
N SER A 9 3.35 11.17 -22.19
CA SER A 9 4.12 10.44 -23.19
C SER A 9 3.44 9.13 -23.59
N LYS A 10 3.74 8.63 -24.81
CA LYS A 10 3.14 7.40 -25.34
C LYS A 10 3.49 6.19 -24.46
N THR A 11 2.48 5.46 -24.02
CA THR A 11 2.67 4.18 -23.31
C THR A 11 3.07 3.08 -24.29
N ARG A 12 3.80 2.08 -23.78
CA ARG A 12 4.02 0.84 -24.54
C ARG A 12 2.69 0.06 -24.67
N PRO A 13 2.51 -0.76 -25.72
CA PRO A 13 1.31 -1.60 -25.85
C PRO A 13 1.08 -2.44 -24.59
N GLY A 14 -0.18 -2.47 -24.14
CA GLY A 14 -0.61 -3.19 -22.92
C GLY A 14 -0.49 -2.38 -21.61
N PHE A 15 0.05 -1.16 -21.63
CA PHE A 15 0.19 -0.32 -20.45
C PHE A 15 -0.75 0.88 -20.50
N LYS A 16 -1.45 1.14 -19.38
CA LYS A 16 -2.52 2.15 -19.30
C LYS A 16 -1.99 3.57 -19.06
N GLU A 17 -0.94 3.70 -18.25
CA GLU A 17 -0.39 5.00 -17.85
C GLU A 17 1.09 4.89 -17.48
N ILE A 18 1.75 6.06 -17.37
CA ILE A 18 3.11 6.20 -16.82
C ILE A 18 2.97 6.75 -15.41
N LEU A 19 3.44 5.98 -14.42
CA LEU A 19 3.51 6.39 -13.02
C LEU A 19 4.91 6.95 -12.73
N ILE A 20 4.97 8.03 -11.97
CA ILE A 20 6.24 8.61 -11.49
C ILE A 20 6.65 7.99 -10.14
N PRO A 21 7.94 8.03 -9.76
CA PRO A 21 8.36 7.61 -8.43
C PRO A 21 7.53 8.27 -7.32
N GLY A 22 6.98 7.48 -6.40
CA GLY A 22 6.12 7.93 -5.31
C GLY A 22 4.62 7.94 -5.63
N GLU A 23 4.22 7.97 -6.90
CA GLU A 23 2.81 7.94 -7.28
C GLU A 23 2.13 6.59 -6.97
N PRO A 24 2.74 5.42 -7.25
CA PRO A 24 2.17 4.12 -6.86
C PRO A 24 1.93 4.01 -5.34
N GLU A 25 2.88 4.50 -4.54
CA GLU A 25 2.81 4.50 -3.08
C GLU A 25 1.68 5.41 -2.58
N TYR A 26 1.57 6.62 -3.12
CA TYR A 26 0.50 7.57 -2.81
C TYR A 26 -0.90 7.03 -3.15
N LEU A 27 -1.03 6.35 -4.30
CA LEU A 27 -2.29 5.70 -4.68
C LEU A 27 -2.63 4.55 -3.72
N THR A 28 -1.65 3.75 -3.36
CA THR A 28 -1.81 2.63 -2.41
C THR A 28 -2.18 3.13 -1.01
N GLU A 29 -1.57 4.22 -0.55
CA GLU A 29 -1.90 4.89 0.71
C GLU A 29 -3.36 5.33 0.75
N LYS A 30 -3.83 6.03 -0.30
CA LYS A 30 -5.23 6.45 -0.39
C LYS A 30 -6.21 5.29 -0.27
N VAL A 31 -5.92 4.19 -0.97
CA VAL A 31 -6.74 2.97 -0.89
C VAL A 31 -6.72 2.41 0.53
N ARG A 32 -5.54 2.29 1.15
CA ARG A 32 -5.38 1.74 2.50
C ARG A 32 -5.99 2.61 3.60
N LEU A 33 -5.99 3.92 3.44
CA LEU A 33 -6.66 4.84 4.37
C LEU A 33 -8.18 4.70 4.31
N ARG A 34 -8.73 4.39 3.13
CA ARG A 34 -10.18 4.21 2.93
C ARG A 34 -10.64 2.81 3.30
N ASP A 35 -9.93 1.79 2.83
CA ASP A 35 -10.38 0.39 2.86
C ASP A 35 -9.74 -0.42 4.00
N GLY A 36 -8.73 0.15 4.67
CA GLY A 36 -7.89 -0.56 5.63
C GLY A 36 -6.69 -1.25 4.97
N ILE A 37 -5.76 -1.70 5.81
CA ILE A 37 -4.57 -2.44 5.37
C ILE A 37 -4.85 -3.93 5.49
N TYR A 38 -4.82 -4.64 4.36
CA TYR A 38 -4.86 -6.10 4.39
C TYR A 38 -3.60 -6.65 5.06
N VAL A 39 -3.79 -7.49 6.07
CA VAL A 39 -2.73 -8.24 6.75
C VAL A 39 -3.02 -9.73 6.57
N PRO A 40 -2.09 -10.54 6.04
CA PRO A 40 -2.28 -11.98 5.96
C PRO A 40 -2.51 -12.62 7.34
N GLU A 41 -3.36 -13.65 7.41
CA GLU A 41 -3.74 -14.30 8.68
C GLU A 41 -2.54 -14.70 9.54
N LYS A 42 -1.54 -15.35 8.94
CA LYS A 42 -0.30 -15.74 9.64
C LYS A 42 0.41 -14.54 10.28
N THR A 43 0.48 -13.41 9.58
CA THR A 43 1.10 -12.19 10.10
C THR A 43 0.27 -11.60 11.24
N TRP A 44 -1.05 -11.69 11.15
CA TRP A 44 -1.95 -11.27 12.23
C TRP A 44 -1.76 -12.12 13.49
N GLU A 45 -1.70 -13.45 13.34
CA GLU A 45 -1.41 -14.38 14.44
C GLU A 45 -0.06 -14.08 15.12
N GLU A 46 0.98 -13.79 14.33
CA GLU A 46 2.30 -13.41 14.85
C GLU A 46 2.24 -12.14 15.71
N ILE A 47 1.49 -11.12 15.25
CA ILE A 47 1.27 -9.87 16.00
C ILE A 47 0.54 -10.14 17.32
N VAL A 48 -0.57 -10.89 17.26
CA VAL A 48 -1.37 -11.23 18.45
C VAL A 48 -0.55 -12.04 19.46
N ASN A 49 0.25 -13.00 18.99
CA ASN A 49 1.11 -13.81 19.85
C ASN A 49 2.22 -12.98 20.51
N LEU A 50 2.81 -12.03 19.78
CA LEU A 50 3.79 -11.10 20.35
C LEU A 50 3.16 -10.23 21.44
N ALA A 51 1.97 -9.68 21.18
CA ALA A 51 1.25 -8.88 22.16
C ALA A 51 0.96 -9.64 23.46
N LYS A 52 0.51 -10.91 23.34
CA LYS A 52 0.30 -11.81 24.50
C LYS A 52 1.59 -12.02 25.30
N LYS A 53 2.73 -12.26 24.64
CA LYS A 53 4.04 -12.42 25.31
C LYS A 53 4.45 -11.18 26.09
N LEU A 54 4.07 -10.00 25.62
CA LEU A 54 4.36 -8.72 26.27
C LEU A 54 3.32 -8.33 27.34
N GLY A 55 2.31 -9.17 27.61
CA GLY A 55 1.27 -8.88 28.58
C GLY A 55 0.27 -7.80 28.14
N LEU A 56 0.20 -7.48 26.85
CA LEU A 56 -0.76 -6.53 26.31
C LEU A 56 -2.14 -7.21 26.18
N SER A 57 -3.15 -6.64 26.84
CA SER A 57 -4.52 -7.17 26.81
C SER A 57 -5.23 -6.73 25.52
N GLN A 58 -5.74 -7.73 24.78
CA GLN A 58 -6.57 -7.68 23.58
C GLN A 58 -6.20 -6.66 22.49
N ILE A 59 -5.58 -7.18 21.43
CA ILE A 59 -5.74 -6.62 20.09
C ILE A 59 -7.06 -7.20 19.56
N PRO A 60 -8.03 -6.36 19.12
CA PRO A 60 -9.29 -6.84 18.55
C PRO A 60 -9.09 -7.79 17.36
#